data_AF-A0A919JF87-F1
#
_entry.id   AF-A0A919JF87-F1
#
_cell.length_a   1.000
_cell.length_b   1.000
_cell.length_c   1.000
_cell.angle_alpha   90.00
_cell.angle_beta   90.00
_cell.angle_gamma   90.00
#
_symmetry.space_group_name_H-M   'P 1'
#
loop_
_entity.id
_entity.type
_entity.pdbx_description
1 polymer ?
#
loop_
_entity_poly.entity_id
_entity_poly.type
_entity_poly.pdbx_seq_one_letter_code
_entity_poly.pdbx_strand_id
1 'polypeptide(L)'
;MGKYDPLRDLSASRQLDEVVLTFDEVETLVGPLPPSAHEHRAWWANDSKVQAQAWRSAGWHVAAVDQTIGRVTFARGTVGGAYLATRKVEPATGGTPRTRGEANQQNLGSDMTEEAVQGRLVAYLVKEGWRILRVAHTANRERGTDVLATRHERTLAVEVKGYPSLTYADPRRAGELKPTQPTTQARHWYAQAVLKCMLIRDEEPDVDVAIALPDVPTYRSLFQRTKTSLHWAGIDVLFVAGDGEVSLG
;
A
#
# COMPACT_ATOMS: atom_id res chain seq x y z
N MET A 1 6.91 -11.58 -33.82
CA MET A 1 5.53 -11.52 -33.27
C MET A 1 5.52 -12.30 -31.98
N GLY A 2 5.25 -11.63 -30.87
CA GLY A 2 5.10 -12.26 -29.56
C GLY A 2 3.72 -12.90 -29.43
N LYS A 3 3.65 -14.00 -28.66
CA LYS A 3 2.42 -14.78 -28.40
C LYS A 3 1.24 -13.91 -27.93
N TYR A 4 1.52 -12.78 -27.27
CA TYR A 4 0.53 -11.88 -26.68
C TYR A 4 0.27 -10.60 -27.50
N ASP A 5 0.86 -10.47 -28.69
CA ASP A 5 0.64 -9.34 -29.59
C ASP A 5 -0.86 -9.10 -29.93
N PRO A 6 -1.74 -10.10 -30.00
CA PRO A 6 -3.18 -9.85 -30.25
C PRO A 6 -3.92 -9.08 -29.14
N LEU A 7 -3.43 -9.10 -27.89
CA LEU A 7 -3.95 -8.22 -26.82
C LEU A 7 -3.58 -6.76 -27.04
N ARG A 8 -2.50 -6.49 -27.79
CA ARG A 8 -2.13 -5.14 -28.21
C ARG A 8 -3.11 -4.61 -29.27
N ASP A 9 -3.51 -5.48 -30.20
CA ASP A 9 -4.24 -5.10 -31.42
C ASP A 9 -5.78 -5.02 -31.24
N LEU A 10 -6.32 -5.57 -30.13
CA LEU A 10 -7.75 -5.46 -29.75
C LEU A 10 -8.24 -4.00 -29.62
N SER A 11 -7.29 -3.06 -29.44
CA SER A 11 -7.49 -1.64 -29.20
C SER A 11 -7.67 -0.76 -30.46
N ALA A 12 -7.28 -1.22 -31.65
CA ALA A 12 -7.34 -0.37 -32.84
C ALA A 12 -8.78 -0.15 -33.37
N SER A 13 -9.73 -1.02 -32.99
CA SER A 13 -11.08 -1.03 -33.57
C SER A 13 -12.18 -0.44 -32.69
N ARG A 14 -11.94 -0.26 -31.38
CA ARG A 14 -12.96 0.21 -30.43
C ARG A 14 -12.32 1.18 -29.44
N GLN A 15 -12.76 2.43 -29.43
CA GLN A 15 -12.35 3.49 -28.49
C GLN A 15 -12.79 3.17 -27.05
N LEU A 16 -12.35 2.04 -26.50
CA LEU A 16 -12.70 1.58 -25.15
C LEU A 16 -11.53 1.87 -24.22
N ASP A 17 -11.81 2.52 -23.09
CA ASP A 17 -10.83 2.73 -22.01
C ASP A 17 -10.77 1.54 -21.03
N GLU A 18 -11.71 0.59 -21.14
CA GLU A 18 -11.78 -0.64 -20.35
C GLU A 18 -12.39 -1.78 -21.16
N VAL A 19 -11.86 -3.00 -20.99
CA VAL A 19 -12.34 -4.22 -21.65
C VAL A 19 -12.37 -5.36 -20.63
N VAL A 20 -13.49 -6.05 -20.54
CA VAL A 20 -13.64 -7.29 -19.77
C VAL A 20 -13.61 -8.46 -20.74
N LEU A 21 -12.75 -9.44 -20.48
CA LEU A 21 -12.64 -10.67 -21.26
C LEU A 21 -12.75 -11.89 -20.34
N THR A 22 -13.35 -12.97 -20.83
CA THR A 22 -13.19 -14.29 -20.20
C THR A 22 -11.80 -14.86 -20.51
N PHE A 23 -11.36 -15.83 -19.72
CA PHE A 23 -10.10 -16.53 -19.98
C PHE A 23 -10.14 -17.23 -21.35
N ASP A 24 -11.27 -17.79 -21.75
CA ASP A 24 -11.48 -18.40 -23.08
C ASP A 24 -11.35 -17.37 -24.21
N GLU A 25 -11.86 -16.15 -24.02
CA GLU A 25 -11.71 -15.06 -24.99
C GLU A 25 -10.25 -14.62 -25.08
N VAL A 26 -9.52 -14.56 -23.97
CA VAL A 26 -8.07 -14.30 -23.98
C VAL A 26 -7.32 -15.44 -24.68
N GLU A 27 -7.64 -16.70 -24.40
CA GLU A 27 -7.02 -17.87 -25.03
C GLU A 27 -7.28 -17.92 -26.54
N THR A 28 -8.46 -17.46 -26.98
CA THR A 28 -8.78 -17.31 -28.40
C THR A 28 -7.88 -16.28 -29.08
N LEU A 29 -7.45 -15.24 -28.34
CA LEU A 29 -6.60 -14.17 -28.85
C LEU A 29 -5.11 -14.54 -28.82
N VAL A 30 -4.59 -15.14 -27.74
CA VAL A 30 -3.15 -15.33 -27.52
C VAL A 30 -2.70 -16.79 -27.52
N GLY A 31 -3.64 -17.71 -27.77
CA GLY A 31 -3.45 -19.15 -27.58
C GLY A 31 -3.60 -19.56 -26.11
N PRO A 32 -3.52 -20.88 -25.82
CA PRO A 32 -3.86 -21.44 -24.51
C PRO A 32 -3.02 -20.82 -23.39
N LEU A 33 -3.71 -20.47 -22.30
CA LEU A 33 -3.09 -19.96 -21.09
C LEU A 33 -2.54 -21.15 -20.27
N PRO A 34 -1.44 -20.97 -19.55
CA PRO A 34 -0.96 -22.00 -18.64
C PRO A 34 -1.96 -22.20 -17.49
N PRO A 35 -2.01 -23.39 -16.86
CA PRO A 35 -2.87 -23.66 -15.70
C PRO A 35 -2.73 -22.61 -14.58
N SER A 36 -1.52 -22.08 -14.39
CA SER A 36 -1.24 -21.02 -13.42
C SER A 36 -2.01 -19.72 -13.66
N ALA A 37 -2.43 -19.42 -14.89
CA ALA A 37 -3.25 -18.24 -15.19
C ALA A 37 -4.68 -18.41 -14.65
N HIS A 38 -5.17 -19.65 -14.67
CA HIS A 38 -6.48 -20.02 -14.12
C HIS A 38 -6.41 -20.09 -12.59
N GLU A 39 -5.35 -20.68 -12.04
CA GLU A 39 -5.21 -20.98 -10.60
C GLU A 39 -4.66 -19.84 -9.75
N HIS A 40 -3.82 -18.95 -10.31
CA HIS A 40 -3.10 -17.94 -9.53
C HIS A 40 -3.31 -16.50 -10.01
N ARG A 41 -3.97 -15.69 -9.16
CA ARG A 41 -4.18 -14.25 -9.39
C ARG A 41 -2.89 -13.49 -9.69
N ALA A 42 -1.79 -13.91 -9.06
CA ALA A 42 -0.46 -13.31 -9.24
C ALA A 42 0.08 -13.46 -10.67
N TRP A 43 -0.44 -14.38 -11.48
CA TRP A 43 -0.07 -14.53 -12.89
C TRP A 43 -0.49 -13.31 -13.72
N TRP A 44 -1.63 -12.70 -13.36
CA TRP A 44 -2.19 -11.50 -13.98
C TRP A 44 -1.67 -10.19 -13.38
N ALA A 45 -0.69 -10.25 -12.48
CA ALA A 45 -0.10 -9.06 -11.90
C ALA A 45 0.55 -8.19 -12.98
N ASN A 46 0.43 -6.87 -12.87
CA ASN A 46 1.11 -5.90 -13.74
C ASN A 46 2.61 -5.78 -13.39
N ASP A 47 3.32 -6.90 -13.28
CA ASP A 47 4.73 -6.95 -12.92
C ASP A 47 5.64 -6.79 -14.15
N SER A 48 6.89 -7.24 -14.05
CA SER A 48 7.89 -7.18 -15.12
C SER A 48 8.01 -8.49 -15.91
N LYS A 49 7.14 -9.48 -15.68
CA LYS A 49 7.16 -10.75 -16.42
C LYS A 49 6.66 -10.54 -17.86
N VAL A 50 7.04 -11.46 -18.74
CA VAL A 50 6.82 -11.35 -20.19
C VAL A 50 5.34 -11.14 -20.56
N GLN A 51 4.42 -11.83 -19.89
CA GLN A 51 2.98 -11.63 -20.09
C GLN A 51 2.52 -10.24 -19.65
N ALA A 52 3.02 -9.74 -18.51
CA ALA A 52 2.68 -8.42 -17.99
C ALA A 52 3.21 -7.29 -18.87
N GLN A 53 4.40 -7.47 -19.42
CA GLN A 53 4.97 -6.53 -20.39
C GLN A 53 4.15 -6.43 -21.67
N ALA A 54 3.46 -7.50 -22.08
CA ALA A 54 2.68 -7.50 -23.31
C ALA A 54 1.52 -6.51 -23.27
N TRP A 55 0.65 -6.57 -22.25
CA TRP A 55 -0.44 -5.59 -22.12
C TRP A 55 0.08 -4.20 -21.69
N ARG A 56 1.13 -4.13 -20.87
CA ARG A 56 1.71 -2.84 -20.45
C ARG A 56 2.36 -2.06 -21.59
N SER A 57 3.09 -2.74 -22.49
CA SER A 57 3.66 -2.11 -23.69
C SER A 57 2.59 -1.64 -24.67
N ALA A 58 1.40 -2.24 -24.61
CA ALA A 58 0.21 -1.81 -25.34
C ALA A 58 -0.57 -0.68 -24.63
N GLY A 59 -0.09 -0.17 -23.49
CA GLY A 59 -0.75 0.89 -22.72
C GLY A 59 -1.91 0.41 -21.83
N TRP A 60 -2.02 -0.91 -21.62
CA TRP A 60 -3.04 -1.56 -20.80
C TRP A 60 -2.48 -2.09 -19.49
N HIS A 61 -3.36 -2.30 -18.52
CA HIS A 61 -3.05 -3.00 -17.29
C HIS A 61 -4.25 -3.84 -16.85
N VAL A 62 -3.99 -4.92 -16.12
CA VAL A 62 -5.04 -5.69 -15.45
C VAL A 62 -5.55 -4.86 -14.27
N ALA A 63 -6.79 -4.38 -14.36
CA ALA A 63 -7.49 -3.66 -13.31
C ALA A 63 -8.10 -4.62 -12.29
N ALA A 64 -8.67 -5.73 -12.77
CA ALA A 64 -9.26 -6.77 -11.95
C ALA A 64 -9.10 -8.14 -12.62
N VAL A 65 -9.14 -9.19 -11.80
CA VAL A 65 -9.24 -10.57 -12.28
C VAL A 65 -10.02 -11.37 -11.25
N ASP A 66 -10.96 -12.17 -11.74
CA ASP A 66 -11.77 -13.11 -10.99
C ASP A 66 -11.53 -14.51 -11.54
N GLN A 67 -10.94 -15.36 -10.71
CA GLN A 67 -10.56 -16.72 -11.06
C GLN A 67 -11.72 -17.71 -10.94
N THR A 68 -12.73 -17.36 -10.13
CA THR A 68 -13.90 -18.21 -9.88
C THR A 68 -14.77 -18.29 -11.12
N ILE A 69 -14.90 -17.16 -11.83
CA ILE A 69 -15.69 -17.04 -13.05
C ILE A 69 -14.83 -16.91 -14.32
N GLY A 70 -13.51 -16.98 -14.18
CA GLY A 70 -12.56 -16.93 -15.29
C GLY A 70 -12.62 -15.64 -16.11
N ARG A 71 -12.54 -14.48 -15.45
CA ARG A 71 -12.59 -13.16 -16.11
C ARG A 71 -11.46 -12.25 -15.71
N VAL A 72 -10.99 -11.46 -16.67
CA VAL A 72 -9.99 -10.42 -16.48
C VAL A 72 -10.47 -9.11 -17.08
N THR A 73 -10.22 -8.01 -16.36
CA THR A 73 -10.55 -6.65 -16.79
C THR A 73 -9.25 -5.92 -17.07
N PHE A 74 -9.10 -5.47 -18.32
CA PHE A 74 -8.00 -4.62 -18.76
C PHE A 74 -8.48 -3.17 -18.85
N ALA A 75 -7.67 -2.23 -18.36
CA ALA A 75 -7.94 -0.80 -18.46
C ALA A 75 -6.75 -0.05 -19.09
N ARG A 76 -7.04 1.06 -19.79
CA ARG A 76 -6.05 1.88 -20.48
C ARG A 76 -5.42 2.89 -19.52
N GLY A 77 -4.10 3.07 -19.61
CA GLY A 77 -3.35 4.08 -18.84
C GLY A 77 -2.18 3.50 -18.04
N THR A 78 -1.21 4.36 -17.70
CA THR A 78 -0.10 4.02 -16.80
C THR A 78 -0.63 3.83 -15.38
N VAL A 79 -0.43 2.63 -14.81
CA VAL A 79 -0.72 2.37 -13.39
C VAL A 79 0.26 3.15 -12.49
N GLY A 80 -0.05 4.42 -12.26
CA GLY A 80 -0.01 5.03 -10.93
C GLY A 80 -1.46 5.01 -10.44
N GLY A 81 -1.73 4.38 -9.30
CA GLY A 81 -3.07 3.95 -8.91
C GLY A 81 -4.18 5.00 -9.08
N ALA A 82 -5.23 4.63 -9.81
CA ALA A 82 -6.53 5.28 -9.78
C ALA A 82 -7.62 4.30 -10.28
N TYR A 83 -8.41 3.79 -9.35
CA TYR A 83 -9.81 3.36 -9.54
C TYR A 83 -10.45 3.76 -8.20
N LEU A 84 -11.27 4.81 -8.10
CA LEU A 84 -12.60 4.96 -8.69
C LEU A 84 -12.86 6.40 -9.21
N ALA A 85 -13.54 6.51 -10.36
CA ALA A 85 -14.05 7.73 -11.01
C ALA A 85 -15.15 8.43 -10.16
N THR A 86 -15.52 9.72 -10.28
CA THR A 86 -15.96 10.46 -11.47
C THR A 86 -16.23 11.96 -11.12
N ARG A 87 -16.21 12.81 -12.15
CA ARG A 87 -16.79 14.18 -12.35
C ARG A 87 -15.88 15.42 -12.25
N LYS A 88 -15.42 15.82 -13.45
CA LYS A 88 -15.40 17.17 -14.06
C LYS A 88 -15.09 18.36 -13.15
N VAL A 89 -13.85 18.86 -13.25
CA VAL A 89 -13.57 20.29 -13.48
C VAL A 89 -12.36 20.38 -14.42
N GLU A 90 -12.47 21.19 -15.48
CA GLU A 90 -11.42 21.52 -16.46
C GLU A 90 -11.02 23.00 -16.26
N PRO A 91 -9.92 23.51 -16.86
CA PRO A 91 -8.63 23.66 -16.18
C PRO A 91 -8.17 25.12 -16.06
N ALA A 92 -7.16 25.38 -15.22
CA ALA A 92 -6.32 26.57 -15.37
C ALA A 92 -4.84 26.16 -15.47
N THR A 93 -4.25 26.64 -16.57
CA THR A 93 -2.92 26.47 -17.13
C THR A 93 -1.77 27.01 -16.27
N GLY A 94 -0.58 26.39 -16.38
CA GLY A 94 0.70 27.01 -16.01
C GLY A 94 1.81 25.99 -15.76
N GLY A 95 2.85 25.98 -16.61
CA GLY A 95 3.79 24.86 -16.74
C GLY A 95 5.11 24.92 -15.94
N THR A 96 5.72 23.72 -15.84
CA THR A 96 7.16 23.36 -15.73
C THR A 96 8.02 23.89 -14.55
N PRO A 97 9.17 23.26 -14.21
CA PRO A 97 9.67 21.92 -14.54
C PRO A 97 10.01 21.03 -13.32
N ARG A 98 10.03 19.73 -13.62
CA ARG A 98 10.58 18.64 -12.80
C ARG A 98 12.09 18.83 -12.59
N THR A 99 12.53 18.83 -11.33
CA THR A 99 13.80 18.21 -10.86
C THR A 99 13.93 18.38 -9.34
N ARG A 100 13.42 17.42 -8.55
CA ARG A 100 13.83 17.26 -7.14
C ARG A 100 13.49 15.89 -6.52
N GLY A 101 12.64 15.09 -7.16
CA GLY A 101 12.02 13.91 -6.55
C GLY A 101 12.85 12.62 -6.51
N GLU A 102 13.94 12.51 -7.27
CA GLU A 102 14.66 11.23 -7.39
C GLU A 102 15.73 11.03 -6.30
N ALA A 103 16.22 12.12 -5.67
CA ALA A 103 17.23 12.03 -4.62
C ALA A 103 16.68 11.61 -3.24
N ASN A 104 15.36 11.65 -3.01
CA ASN A 104 14.80 11.59 -1.66
C ASN A 104 14.30 10.19 -1.21
N GLN A 105 14.27 9.19 -2.09
CA GLN A 105 13.79 7.84 -1.74
C GLN A 105 14.85 6.94 -1.08
N GLN A 106 16.14 7.24 -1.26
CA GLN A 106 17.22 6.38 -0.77
C GLN A 106 17.52 6.54 0.73
N ASN A 107 17.13 7.65 1.37
CA ASN A 107 17.40 7.95 2.78
C ASN A 107 16.20 7.80 3.74
N LEU A 108 14.99 7.52 3.23
CA LEU A 108 13.77 7.43 4.06
C LEU A 108 13.76 6.21 4.99
N GLY A 109 14.39 5.09 4.59
CA GLY A 109 14.30 3.83 5.32
C GLY A 109 15.17 3.74 6.58
N SER A 110 16.21 4.56 6.71
CA SER A 110 17.09 4.56 7.90
C SER A 110 16.55 5.41 9.04
N ASP A 111 15.74 6.44 8.73
CA ASP A 111 15.18 7.38 9.72
C ASP A 111 13.75 7.00 10.17
N MET A 112 13.11 6.03 9.51
CA MET A 112 11.72 5.62 9.76
C MET A 112 11.62 4.18 10.28
N THR A 113 12.52 3.77 11.17
CA THR A 113 12.40 2.48 11.87
C THR A 113 11.16 2.46 12.76
N GLU A 114 10.65 1.27 13.10
CA GLU A 114 9.51 1.14 14.01
C GLU A 114 9.79 1.80 15.36
N GLU A 115 10.99 1.59 15.92
CA GLU A 115 11.44 2.23 17.16
C GLU A 115 11.48 3.75 17.06
N ALA A 116 11.93 4.31 15.94
CA ALA A 116 11.97 5.77 15.74
C ALA A 116 10.56 6.36 15.64
N VAL A 117 9.66 5.71 14.91
CA VAL A 117 8.24 6.10 14.80
C VAL A 117 7.57 6.03 16.17
N GLN A 118 7.79 4.95 16.92
CA GLN A 118 7.27 4.75 18.27
C GLN A 118 7.75 5.83 19.24
N GLY A 119 9.05 6.14 19.24
CA GLY A 119 9.63 7.20 20.08
C GLY A 119 9.03 8.58 19.78
N ARG A 120 8.88 8.93 18.49
CA ARG A 120 8.24 10.18 18.06
C ARG A 120 6.76 10.24 18.45
N LEU A 121 6.01 9.15 18.24
CA LEU A 121 4.61 9.04 18.64
C LEU A 121 4.45 9.23 20.16
N VAL A 122 5.27 8.56 20.96
CA VAL A 122 5.24 8.68 22.43
C VAL A 122 5.51 10.12 22.87
N ALA A 123 6.51 10.78 22.29
CA ALA A 123 6.82 12.17 22.58
C ALA A 123 5.64 13.11 22.23
N TYR A 124 5.01 12.89 21.08
CA TYR A 124 3.81 13.61 20.67
C TYR A 124 2.64 13.39 21.64
N LEU A 125 2.32 12.14 21.99
CA LEU A 125 1.21 11.81 22.90
C LEU A 125 1.41 12.48 24.27
N VAL A 126 2.62 12.42 24.83
CA VAL A 126 2.95 13.10 26.09
C VAL A 126 2.76 14.62 25.98
N LYS A 127 3.23 15.23 24.89
CA LYS A 127 3.04 16.66 24.62
C LYS A 127 1.55 17.04 24.54
N GLU A 128 0.72 16.18 23.96
CA GLU A 128 -0.74 16.34 23.85
C GLU A 128 -1.52 15.94 25.12
N GLY A 129 -0.81 15.75 26.24
CA GLY A 129 -1.40 15.49 27.56
C GLY A 129 -1.87 14.05 27.79
N TRP A 130 -1.43 13.10 26.96
CA TRP A 130 -1.68 11.68 27.21
C TRP A 130 -0.67 11.12 28.21
N ARG A 131 -1.15 10.30 29.14
CA ARG A 131 -0.31 9.50 30.03
C ARG A 131 -0.06 8.15 29.39
N ILE A 132 1.21 7.81 29.18
CA ILE A 132 1.61 6.51 28.62
C ILE A 132 1.47 5.43 29.69
N LEU A 133 0.71 4.38 29.37
CA LEU A 133 0.47 3.22 30.23
C LEU A 133 1.43 2.08 29.89
N ARG A 134 1.63 1.83 28.60
CA ARG A 134 2.51 0.78 28.08
C ARG A 134 3.18 1.23 26.79
N VAL A 135 4.43 0.82 26.64
CA VAL A 135 5.18 0.87 25.38
C VAL A 135 5.83 -0.49 25.21
N ALA A 136 5.49 -1.22 24.16
CA ALA A 136 6.08 -2.52 23.90
C ALA A 136 7.58 -2.35 23.58
N HIS A 137 8.41 -3.21 24.17
CA HIS A 137 9.81 -3.31 23.78
C HIS A 137 9.90 -4.35 22.66
N THR A 138 10.39 -3.96 21.49
CA THR A 138 10.49 -4.77 20.26
C THR A 138 11.24 -6.10 20.46
N ALA A 139 12.06 -6.20 21.52
CA ALA A 139 12.79 -7.40 21.93
C ALA A 139 11.92 -8.47 22.63
N ASN A 140 10.82 -8.06 23.27
CA ASN A 140 9.89 -8.96 23.96
C ASN A 140 8.62 -9.08 23.11
N ARG A 141 8.34 -10.27 22.60
CA ARG A 141 7.05 -10.61 21.94
C ARG A 141 5.90 -10.62 22.96
N GLU A 142 5.61 -9.47 23.56
CA GLU A 142 4.47 -9.30 24.44
C GLU A 142 3.17 -9.36 23.62
N ARG A 143 2.14 -9.99 24.19
CA ARG A 143 0.78 -9.93 23.62
C ARG A 143 0.20 -8.56 23.95
N GLY A 144 -0.01 -7.72 22.94
CA GLY A 144 -0.61 -6.39 23.08
C GLY A 144 -0.27 -5.44 21.92
N THR A 145 -0.89 -4.27 21.93
CA THR A 145 -0.59 -3.14 21.04
C THR A 145 0.72 -2.47 21.42
N ASP A 146 1.37 -1.81 20.46
CA ASP A 146 2.72 -1.28 20.64
C ASP A 146 2.77 -0.10 21.63
N VAL A 147 1.72 0.73 21.66
CA VAL A 147 1.56 1.81 22.65
C VAL A 147 0.14 1.79 23.22
N LEU A 148 0.03 1.94 24.54
CA LEU A 148 -1.23 2.17 25.24
C LEU A 148 -1.12 3.48 26.03
N ALA A 149 -2.06 4.38 25.83
CA ALA A 149 -2.08 5.68 26.48
C ALA A 149 -3.48 6.03 26.99
N THR A 150 -3.57 6.90 27.98
CA THR A 150 -4.85 7.38 28.52
C THR A 150 -4.87 8.89 28.70
N ARG A 151 -6.03 9.49 28.47
CA ARG A 151 -6.26 10.93 28.69
C ARG A 151 -7.72 11.13 29.09
N HIS A 152 -7.93 11.69 30.28
CA HIS A 152 -9.25 11.73 30.93
C HIS A 152 -9.85 10.32 31.03
N GLU A 153 -11.07 10.11 30.51
CA GLU A 153 -11.77 8.83 30.51
C GLU A 153 -11.51 8.00 29.24
N ARG A 154 -10.62 8.45 28.34
CA ARG A 154 -10.30 7.76 27.09
C ARG A 154 -9.02 6.95 27.22
N THR A 155 -9.04 5.77 26.62
CA THR A 155 -7.87 4.91 26.44
C THR A 155 -7.62 4.75 24.95
N LEU A 156 -6.36 4.90 24.54
CA LEU A 156 -5.90 4.80 23.16
C LEU A 156 -4.89 3.66 23.04
N ALA A 157 -5.19 2.67 22.22
CA ALA A 157 -4.29 1.62 21.79
C ALA A 157 -3.76 1.93 20.38
N VAL A 158 -2.42 1.94 20.22
CA VAL A 158 -1.78 2.28 18.94
C VAL A 158 -0.87 1.15 18.48
N GLU A 159 -1.12 0.65 17.27
CA GLU A 159 -0.21 -0.24 16.55
C GLU A 159 0.77 0.62 15.75
N VAL A 160 2.08 0.42 15.95
CA VAL A 160 3.13 1.18 15.29
C VAL A 160 3.75 0.35 14.17
N LYS A 161 4.03 0.96 13.03
CA LYS A 161 4.86 0.33 11.98
C LYS A 161 5.99 1.26 11.59
N GLY A 162 7.12 0.69 11.16
CA GLY A 162 8.19 1.43 10.48
C GLY A 162 8.03 1.44 8.96
N TYR A 163 9.05 1.92 8.26
CA TYR A 163 9.21 1.76 6.80
C TYR A 163 10.40 0.83 6.49
N PRO A 164 10.27 -0.11 5.54
CA PRO A 164 11.32 -1.08 5.28
C PRO A 164 12.57 -0.41 4.69
N SER A 165 13.73 -0.70 5.28
CA SER A 165 15.01 -0.29 4.75
C SER A 165 15.32 -0.97 3.40
N LEU A 166 16.07 -0.27 2.55
CA LEU A 166 16.58 -0.81 1.28
C LEU A 166 17.65 -1.89 1.49
N THR A 167 18.38 -1.83 2.60
CA THR A 167 19.48 -2.73 2.94
C THR A 167 19.20 -3.58 4.17
N TYR A 168 19.98 -4.65 4.38
CA TYR A 168 19.86 -5.49 5.57
C TYR A 168 20.37 -4.77 6.83
N ALA A 169 19.73 -5.03 7.97
CA ALA A 169 20.16 -4.52 9.27
C ALA A 169 21.41 -5.25 9.81
N ASP A 170 21.69 -6.47 9.31
CA ASP A 170 22.91 -7.21 9.65
C ASP A 170 24.15 -6.44 9.14
N PRO A 171 25.08 -6.03 10.01
CA PRO A 171 26.30 -5.32 9.62
C PRO A 171 27.12 -6.05 8.56
N ARG A 172 27.06 -7.38 8.52
CA ARG A 172 27.77 -8.22 7.53
C ARG A 172 27.20 -8.08 6.12
N ARG A 173 25.96 -7.57 6.00
CA ARG A 173 25.19 -7.44 4.76
C ARG A 173 24.64 -6.02 4.55
N ALA A 174 25.14 -5.04 5.31
CA ALA A 174 24.62 -3.67 5.31
C ALA A 174 24.72 -2.95 3.95
N GLY A 175 25.57 -3.44 3.04
CA GLY A 175 25.68 -2.95 1.66
C GLY A 175 24.83 -3.71 0.63
N GLU A 176 24.17 -4.81 1.01
CA GLU A 176 23.32 -5.59 0.12
C GLU A 176 21.91 -5.01 0.05
N LEU A 177 21.39 -4.85 -1.17
CA LEU A 177 19.99 -4.50 -1.41
C LEU A 177 19.09 -5.69 -1.12
N LYS A 178 17.99 -5.46 -0.39
CA LYS A 178 16.96 -6.49 -0.21
C LYS A 178 16.29 -6.79 -1.56
N PRO A 179 16.05 -8.08 -1.90
CA PRO A 179 15.45 -8.46 -3.17
C PRO A 179 13.99 -7.98 -3.32
N THR A 180 13.28 -7.83 -2.20
CA THR A 180 11.88 -7.36 -2.18
C THR A 180 11.82 -5.85 -2.06
N GLN A 181 11.16 -5.20 -3.02
CA GLN A 181 10.94 -3.76 -3.02
C GLN A 181 10.29 -3.28 -1.71
N PRO A 182 10.79 -2.20 -1.06
CA PRO A 182 10.26 -1.66 0.18
C PRO A 182 8.74 -1.40 0.14
N THR A 183 8.23 -0.94 -0.99
CA THR A 183 6.79 -0.67 -1.15
C THR A 183 5.92 -1.92 -1.05
N THR A 184 6.43 -3.09 -1.42
CA THR A 184 5.73 -4.38 -1.27
C THR A 184 5.70 -4.79 0.20
N GLN A 185 6.84 -4.68 0.89
CA GLN A 185 6.91 -4.96 2.34
C GLN A 185 6.00 -4.01 3.12
N ALA A 186 6.00 -2.71 2.81
CA ALA A 186 5.14 -1.72 3.44
C ALA A 186 3.64 -2.05 3.28
N ARG A 187 3.21 -2.57 2.13
CA ARG A 187 1.83 -3.03 1.92
C ARG A 187 1.46 -4.20 2.83
N HIS A 188 2.36 -5.16 3.01
CA HIS A 188 2.12 -6.28 3.94
C HIS A 188 2.04 -5.78 5.38
N TRP A 189 2.95 -4.89 5.78
CA TRP A 189 2.94 -4.29 7.12
C TRP A 189 1.67 -3.49 7.39
N TYR A 190 1.19 -2.73 6.40
CA TYR A 190 -0.09 -2.03 6.48
C TYR A 190 -1.26 -2.98 6.71
N ALA A 191 -1.36 -4.04 5.89
CA ALA A 191 -2.44 -5.02 6.01
C ALA A 191 -2.42 -5.74 7.37
N GLN A 192 -1.23 -6.08 7.89
CA GLN A 192 -1.07 -6.66 9.22
C GLN A 192 -1.55 -5.71 10.32
N ALA A 193 -1.18 -4.42 10.25
CA ALA A 193 -1.62 -3.43 11.23
C ALA A 193 -3.14 -3.25 11.21
N VAL A 194 -3.75 -3.16 10.02
CA VAL A 194 -5.21 -3.10 9.88
C VAL A 194 -5.88 -4.32 10.51
N LEU A 195 -5.41 -5.53 10.20
CA LEU A 195 -5.97 -6.74 10.80
C LEU A 195 -5.85 -6.73 12.32
N LYS A 196 -4.68 -6.37 12.87
CA LYS A 196 -4.47 -6.32 14.31
C LYS A 196 -5.39 -5.30 14.98
N CYS A 197 -5.57 -4.11 14.39
CA CYS A 197 -6.49 -3.11 14.93
C CYS A 197 -7.95 -3.55 14.88
N MET A 198 -8.38 -4.27 13.83
CA MET A 198 -9.72 -4.84 13.78
C MET A 198 -9.95 -5.84 14.92
N LEU A 199 -8.97 -6.72 15.18
CA LEU A 199 -9.05 -7.68 16.30
C LEU A 199 -9.15 -6.97 17.65
N ILE A 200 -8.36 -5.91 17.87
CA ILE A 200 -8.41 -5.12 19.11
C ILE A 200 -9.75 -4.42 19.28
N ARG A 201 -10.34 -3.88 18.20
CA ARG A 201 -11.66 -3.23 18.27
C ARG A 201 -12.77 -4.19 18.73
N ASP A 202 -12.67 -5.47 18.36
CA ASP A 202 -13.61 -6.50 18.81
C ASP A 202 -13.32 -6.97 20.26
N GLU A 203 -12.05 -7.06 20.65
CA GLU A 203 -11.64 -7.48 22.01
C GLU A 203 -11.85 -6.39 23.07
N GLU A 204 -11.65 -5.12 22.70
CA GLU A 204 -11.64 -3.95 23.60
C GLU A 204 -12.52 -2.81 23.04
N PRO A 205 -13.86 -2.91 23.08
CA PRO A 205 -14.77 -1.98 22.41
C PRO A 205 -14.70 -0.53 22.94
N ASP A 206 -14.36 -0.37 24.22
CA ASP A 206 -14.25 0.93 24.91
C ASP A 206 -12.90 1.64 24.69
N VAL A 207 -11.98 1.01 23.95
CA VAL A 207 -10.66 1.56 23.67
C VAL A 207 -10.62 2.14 22.27
N ASP A 208 -10.19 3.40 22.16
CA ASP A 208 -9.88 4.02 20.87
C ASP A 208 -8.69 3.29 20.24
N VAL A 209 -8.77 2.92 18.96
CA VAL A 209 -7.70 2.19 18.27
C VAL A 209 -7.15 3.01 17.13
N ALA A 210 -5.82 3.09 17.04
CA ALA A 210 -5.14 3.76 15.95
C ALA A 210 -3.98 2.94 15.37
N ILE A 211 -3.63 3.22 14.12
CA ILE A 211 -2.39 2.78 13.48
C ILE A 211 -1.47 4.01 13.35
N ALA A 212 -0.25 3.92 13.86
CA ALA A 212 0.80 4.91 13.63
C ALA A 212 1.74 4.45 12.51
N LEU A 213 1.85 5.28 11.47
CA LEU A 213 2.63 5.01 10.27
C LEU A 213 3.60 6.16 9.99
N PRO A 214 4.79 5.91 9.42
CA PRO A 214 5.63 6.93 8.85
C PRO A 214 4.87 7.78 7.83
N ASP A 215 5.07 9.09 7.84
CA ASP A 215 4.53 9.96 6.81
C ASP A 215 5.30 9.82 5.50
N VAL A 216 4.92 8.81 4.71
CA VAL A 216 5.54 8.49 3.43
C VAL A 216 4.49 8.26 2.36
N PRO A 217 4.81 8.52 1.07
CA PRO A 217 3.84 8.42 -0.02
C PRO A 217 3.14 7.06 -0.12
N THR A 218 3.82 5.97 0.22
CA THR A 218 3.24 4.61 0.16
C THR A 218 2.09 4.46 1.16
N TYR A 219 2.28 4.85 2.42
CA TYR A 219 1.24 4.74 3.45
C TYR A 219 0.12 5.75 3.23
N ARG A 220 0.45 6.98 2.83
CA ARG A 220 -0.55 7.99 2.43
C ARG A 220 -1.47 7.45 1.33
N SER A 221 -0.90 6.83 0.28
CA SER A 221 -1.70 6.24 -0.81
C SER A 221 -2.57 5.07 -0.37
N LEU A 222 -2.07 4.18 0.49
CA LEU A 222 -2.84 3.05 1.03
C LEU A 222 -4.00 3.53 1.91
N PHE A 223 -3.73 4.51 2.78
CA PHE A 223 -4.75 5.12 3.61
C PHE A 223 -5.83 5.81 2.77
N GLN A 224 -5.49 6.62 1.77
CA GLN A 224 -6.51 7.25 0.91
C GLN A 224 -7.45 6.24 0.24
N ARG A 225 -6.96 5.04 -0.09
CA ARG A 225 -7.76 3.96 -0.68
C ARG A 225 -8.60 3.16 0.33
N THR A 226 -8.34 3.32 1.63
CA THR A 226 -8.99 2.54 2.70
C THR A 226 -9.64 3.41 3.78
N LYS A 227 -9.52 4.75 3.68
CA LYS A 227 -9.98 5.74 4.66
C LYS A 227 -11.42 5.52 5.10
N THR A 228 -12.34 5.34 4.15
CA THR A 228 -13.76 5.12 4.46
C THR A 228 -13.95 3.85 5.29
N SER A 229 -13.34 2.73 4.90
CA SER A 229 -13.46 1.47 5.64
C SER A 229 -12.86 1.56 7.05
N LEU A 230 -11.72 2.22 7.21
CA LEU A 230 -11.09 2.42 8.52
C LEU A 230 -11.92 3.31 9.43
N HIS A 231 -12.49 4.40 8.89
CA HIS A 231 -13.40 5.26 9.62
C HIS A 231 -14.61 4.49 10.15
N TRP A 232 -15.22 3.65 9.32
CA TRP A 232 -16.38 2.84 9.71
C TRP A 232 -16.03 1.75 10.73
N ALA A 233 -14.79 1.25 10.69
CA ALA A 233 -14.28 0.32 11.69
C ALA A 233 -13.89 1.00 13.01
N GLY A 234 -13.91 2.34 13.09
CA GLY A 234 -13.44 3.09 14.26
C GLY A 234 -11.94 2.93 14.49
N ILE A 235 -11.15 2.86 13.41
CA ILE A 235 -9.69 2.78 13.45
C ILE A 235 -9.10 4.07 12.89
N ASP A 236 -8.44 4.84 13.74
CA ASP A 236 -7.75 6.06 13.35
C ASP A 236 -6.37 5.76 12.73
N VAL A 237 -5.86 6.70 11.93
CA VAL A 237 -4.49 6.61 11.38
C VAL A 237 -3.73 7.89 11.71
N LEU A 238 -2.57 7.70 12.34
CA LEU A 238 -1.63 8.75 12.73
C LEU A 238 -0.40 8.67 11.82
N PHE A 239 -0.12 9.74 11.10
CA PHE A 239 1.09 9.87 10.27
C PHE A 239 2.19 10.60 11.06
N VAL A 240 3.32 9.94 11.22
CA VAL A 240 4.48 10.43 11.99
C VAL A 240 5.57 10.88 11.02
N ALA A 241 5.84 12.18 10.98
CA ALA A 241 6.90 12.76 10.18
C ALA A 241 8.27 12.62 10.84
N GLY A 242 9.35 12.82 10.08
CA GLY A 242 10.73 12.62 10.55
C GLY A 242 11.17 13.63 11.60
N ASP A 243 10.57 14.81 11.60
CA ASP A 243 10.75 15.87 12.59
C ASP A 243 9.91 15.67 13.88
N GLY A 244 9.09 14.61 13.93
CA GLY A 244 8.23 14.29 15.07
C GLY A 244 6.85 14.93 15.03
N GLU A 245 6.48 15.65 13.97
CA GLU A 245 5.10 16.07 13.77
C GLU A 245 4.20 14.83 13.56
N VAL A 246 3.02 14.84 14.19
CA VAL A 246 2.01 13.78 14.03
C VAL A 246 0.72 14.38 13.51
N SER A 247 0.20 13.84 12.41
CA SER A 247 -1.05 14.29 11.77
C SER A 247 -2.07 13.17 11.65
N LEU A 248 -3.35 13.50 11.76
CA LEU A 248 -4.46 12.56 11.53
C LEU A 248 -4.71 12.37 10.03
N GLY A 249 -5.13 11.16 9.64
CA GLY A 249 -5.47 10.79 8.25
C GLY A 249 -6.79 11.34 7.70
#